data_AF-A0A0D5A1J8-F1
#
_entry.id   AF-A0A0D5A1J8-F1
#
_cell.length_a   1.000
_cell.length_b   1.000
_cell.length_c   1.000
_cell.angle_alpha   90.00
_cell.angle_beta   90.00
_cell.angle_gamma   90.00
#
_symmetry.space_group_name_H-M   'P 1'
#
loop_
_entity.id
_entity.type
_entity.pdbx_description
1 polymer ?
#
loop_
_entity_poly.entity_id
_entity_poly.type
_entity_poly.pdbx_seq_one_letter_code
_entity_poly.pdbx_strand_id
1 'polypeptide(L)'
;MSVFEVASRKKFRYSSTRGELTTEQLWDLPLTSNNSFNLNIVAKTIANELKSAEDESFVAESADPAKTLLTQKLEVVKSVIAIKIAEKKAAEKKAADNERRKKLVEALAIQEDKALASLSREEILKQLQEIDNADG
;
A
#
# COMPACT_ATOMS: atom_id res chain seq x y z
N MET A 1 21.29 4.57 7.17
CA MET A 1 20.51 4.23 8.38
C MET A 1 19.04 4.39 8.03
N SER A 2 18.19 3.41 8.34
CA SER A 2 16.75 3.51 8.06
C SER A 2 16.10 4.54 8.99
N VAL A 3 15.08 5.27 8.52
CA VAL A 3 14.32 6.20 9.37
C VAL A 3 13.70 5.48 10.58
N PHE A 4 13.32 4.21 10.42
CA PHE A 4 12.75 3.37 11.49
C PHE A 4 13.80 2.92 12.51
N GLU A 5 15.04 2.72 12.07
CA GLU A 5 16.16 2.40 12.98
C GLU A 5 16.45 3.60 13.90
N VAL A 6 16.46 4.82 13.34
CA VAL A 6 16.60 6.04 14.14
C VAL A 6 15.43 6.19 15.10
N ALA A 7 14.20 5.99 14.63
CA ALA A 7 12.99 6.14 15.44
C ALA A 7 12.94 5.18 16.63
N SER A 8 13.32 3.91 16.41
CA SER A 8 13.38 2.88 17.45
C SER A 8 14.48 3.16 18.48
N ARG A 9 15.71 3.48 18.04
CA ARG A 9 16.82 3.82 18.94
C ARG A 9 16.53 5.06 19.79
N LYS A 10 15.91 6.08 19.18
CA LYS A 10 15.54 7.35 19.86
C LYS A 10 14.19 7.27 20.59
N LYS A 11 13.46 6.16 20.48
CA LYS A 11 12.14 5.93 21.09
C LYS A 11 11.16 7.08 20.78
N PHE A 12 11.01 7.42 19.50
CA PHE A 12 10.14 8.52 19.11
C PHE A 12 8.69 8.34 19.60
N ARG A 13 8.09 9.48 19.92
CA ARG A 13 6.69 9.63 20.32
C ARG A 13 6.05 10.73 19.47
N TYR A 14 4.81 10.50 19.06
CA TYR A 14 4.07 11.36 18.14
C TYR A 14 2.75 11.81 18.78
N SER A 15 2.57 13.12 18.91
CA SER A 15 1.36 13.72 19.42
C SER A 15 0.14 13.37 18.56
N SER A 16 -0.95 12.96 19.20
CA SER A 16 -2.24 12.70 18.54
C SER A 16 -3.41 13.13 19.41
N THR A 17 -4.61 13.15 18.83
CA THR A 17 -5.86 13.44 19.54
C THR A 17 -6.19 12.43 20.66
N ARG A 18 -5.49 11.30 20.72
CA ARG A 18 -5.67 10.25 21.73
C ARG A 18 -4.43 10.05 22.62
N GLY A 19 -3.52 11.02 22.64
CA GLY A 19 -2.25 10.95 23.36
C GLY A 19 -1.06 10.60 22.47
N GLU A 20 0.07 10.28 23.09
CA GLU A 20 1.31 9.96 22.40
C GLU A 20 1.26 8.58 21.73
N LEU A 21 1.69 8.54 20.47
CA LEU A 21 1.80 7.31 19.70
C LEU A 21 3.26 6.89 19.57
N THR A 22 3.48 5.58 19.55
CA THR A 22 4.75 4.94 19.21
C THR A 22 4.92 4.81 17.69
N THR A 23 6.12 4.49 17.22
CA THR A 23 6.36 4.25 15.78
C THR A 23 5.55 3.07 15.25
N GLU A 24 5.37 2.05 16.07
CA GLU A 24 4.57 0.86 15.76
C GLU A 24 3.10 1.23 15.58
N GLN A 25 2.54 2.03 16.49
CA GLN A 25 1.13 2.47 16.43
C GLN A 25 0.81 3.35 15.21
N LEU A 26 1.81 3.95 14.55
CA LEU A 26 1.58 4.64 13.28
C LEU A 26 1.06 3.70 12.19
N TRP A 27 1.44 2.42 12.22
CA TRP A 27 1.00 1.42 11.25
C TRP A 27 -0.48 1.07 11.39
N ASP A 28 -1.05 1.24 12.58
CA ASP A 28 -2.46 0.97 12.86
C ASP A 28 -3.38 2.13 12.46
N LEU A 29 -2.80 3.32 12.20
CA LEU A 29 -3.56 4.50 11.82
C LEU A 29 -4.03 4.43 10.35
N PRO A 30 -5.26 4.89 10.06
CA PRO A 30 -5.70 5.10 8.69
C PRO A 30 -4.90 6.25 8.03
N LEU A 31 -4.76 6.20 6.70
CA LEU A 31 -4.16 7.30 5.92
C LEU A 31 -4.94 8.60 6.11
N THR A 32 -6.27 8.50 5.98
CA THR A 32 -7.25 9.56 6.19
C THR A 32 -8.46 8.98 6.91
N SER A 33 -9.07 9.74 7.82
CA SER A 33 -10.28 9.34 8.56
C SER A 33 -11.01 10.57 9.07
N ASN A 34 -12.33 10.47 9.23
CA ASN A 34 -13.19 11.55 9.71
C ASN A 34 -13.05 11.85 11.21
N ASN A 35 -12.40 10.96 11.98
CA ASN A 35 -12.31 11.07 13.45
C ASN A 35 -11.03 11.75 13.96
N SER A 36 -10.34 12.54 13.12
CA SER A 36 -9.09 13.26 13.45
C SER A 36 -7.95 12.39 14.02
N PHE A 37 -8.06 11.06 13.94
CA PHE A 37 -7.07 10.10 14.41
C PHE A 37 -6.55 9.31 13.20
N ASN A 38 -5.64 9.94 12.45
CA ASN A 38 -5.10 9.42 11.21
C ASN A 38 -3.69 9.97 10.94
N LEU A 39 -2.96 9.33 10.02
CA LEU A 39 -1.58 9.70 9.67
C LEU A 39 -1.44 11.13 9.14
N ASN A 40 -2.43 11.62 8.39
CA ASN A 40 -2.41 12.98 7.87
C ASN A 40 -2.46 14.03 8.99
N ILE A 41 -3.28 13.83 10.02
CA ILE A 41 -3.32 14.73 11.18
C ILE A 41 -1.98 14.71 11.93
N VAL A 42 -1.42 13.52 12.20
CA VAL A 42 -0.10 13.41 12.86
C VAL A 42 0.99 14.13 12.07
N ALA A 43 1.04 13.94 10.76
CA ALA A 43 1.99 14.61 9.88
C ALA A 43 1.83 16.14 9.91
N LYS A 44 0.58 16.63 9.87
CA LYS A 44 0.28 18.08 9.95
C LYS A 44 0.69 18.68 11.29
N THR A 45 0.45 17.99 12.39
CA THR A 45 0.87 18.45 13.73
C THR A 45 2.38 18.67 13.77
N ILE A 46 3.17 17.68 13.35
CA ILE A 46 4.64 17.77 13.35
C ILE A 46 5.13 18.85 12.36
N ALA A 47 4.49 18.98 11.19
CA ALA A 47 4.84 20.02 10.23
C ALA A 47 4.57 21.44 10.76
N ASN A 48 3.48 21.63 11.51
CA ASN A 48 3.17 22.89 12.15
C ASN A 48 4.17 23.21 13.28
N GLU A 49 4.50 22.22 14.12
CA GLU A 49 5.55 22.36 15.15
C GLU A 49 6.90 22.76 14.54
N LEU A 50 7.28 22.14 13.41
CA LEU A 50 8.51 22.46 12.70
C LEU A 50 8.50 23.90 12.18
N LYS A 51 7.38 24.35 11.60
CA LYS A 51 7.22 25.72 11.11
C LYS A 51 7.28 26.75 12.24
N SER A 52 6.61 26.48 13.36
CA SER A 52 6.69 27.34 14.55
C SER A 52 8.12 27.45 15.09
N ALA A 53 8.88 26.35 15.10
CA ALA A 53 10.28 26.39 15.50
C ALA A 53 11.17 27.17 14.51
N GLU A 54 10.83 27.18 13.21
CA GLU A 54 11.51 28.00 12.20
C GLU A 54 11.31 29.49 12.47
N ASP A 55 10.07 29.89 12.77
CA ASP A 55 9.69 31.29 12.98
C ASP A 55 10.28 31.91 14.28
N GLU A 56 10.66 31.11 15.29
CA GLU A 56 11.20 31.62 16.57
C GLU A 56 12.72 31.84 16.59
N SER A 57 13.46 31.33 15.59
CA SER A 57 14.93 31.31 15.61
C SER A 57 15.54 32.29 14.60
N PHE A 58 15.74 33.54 15.02
CA PHE A 58 16.45 34.56 14.21
C PHE A 58 17.92 34.76 14.58
N VAL A 59 18.41 34.12 15.66
CA VAL A 59 19.70 34.46 16.28
C VAL A 59 20.71 33.30 16.30
N ALA A 60 20.27 32.05 16.11
CA ALA A 60 21.15 30.88 16.14
C ALA A 60 21.58 30.43 14.74
N GLU A 61 22.88 30.56 14.42
CA GLU A 61 23.49 30.01 13.19
C GLU A 61 23.72 28.48 13.26
N SER A 62 23.50 27.85 14.42
CA SER A 62 23.69 26.41 14.62
C SER A 62 22.40 25.60 14.44
N ALA A 63 22.52 24.38 13.92
CA ALA A 63 21.39 23.45 13.78
C ALA A 63 20.67 23.22 15.11
N ASP A 64 19.39 23.63 15.18
CA ASP A 64 18.54 23.42 16.34
C ASP A 64 18.25 21.91 16.53
N PRO A 65 18.63 21.31 17.68
CA PRO A 65 18.35 19.92 17.98
C PRO A 65 16.86 19.57 17.95
N ALA A 66 15.98 20.51 18.34
CA ALA A 66 14.53 20.33 18.30
C ALA A 66 14.02 20.21 16.86
N LYS A 67 14.47 21.09 15.96
CA LYS A 67 14.17 21.01 14.52
C LYS A 67 14.66 19.71 13.92
N THR A 68 15.89 19.30 14.26
CA THR A 68 16.44 18.03 13.77
C THR A 68 15.58 16.84 14.19
N LEU A 69 15.10 16.83 15.43
CA LEU A 69 14.23 15.79 15.97
C LEU A 69 12.84 15.79 15.31
N LEU A 70 12.23 16.97 15.11
CA LEU A 70 10.94 17.12 14.42
C LEU A 70 11.02 16.67 12.97
N THR A 71 12.08 17.05 12.24
CA THR A 71 12.32 16.60 10.87
C THR A 71 12.46 15.08 10.81
N GLN A 72 13.24 14.47 11.72
CA GLN A 72 13.36 13.01 11.78
C GLN A 72 12.04 12.31 12.08
N LYS A 73 11.24 12.84 13.00
CA LYS A 73 9.89 12.33 13.27
C LYS A 73 9.00 12.41 12.03
N LEU A 74 9.03 13.55 11.32
CA LEU A 74 8.23 13.76 10.12
C LEU A 74 8.60 12.79 8.99
N GLU A 75 9.89 12.53 8.77
CA GLU A 75 10.36 11.57 7.77
C GLU A 75 9.90 10.14 8.05
N VAL A 76 9.80 9.74 9.32
CA VAL A 76 9.21 8.44 9.70
C VAL A 76 7.74 8.38 9.29
N VAL A 77 6.96 9.41 9.65
CA VAL A 77 5.52 9.45 9.33
C VAL A 77 5.30 9.45 7.81
N LYS A 78 6.08 10.23 7.05
CA LYS A 78 6.04 10.22 5.57
C LYS A 78 6.36 8.83 5.00
N SER A 79 7.34 8.14 5.57
CA SER A 79 7.71 6.79 5.13
C SER A 79 6.59 5.78 5.36
N VAL A 80 5.93 5.82 6.53
CA VAL A 80 4.74 4.99 6.81
C VAL A 80 3.62 5.30 5.81
N ILE A 81 3.32 6.58 5.57
CA ILE A 81 2.29 7.01 4.62
C ILE A 81 2.61 6.47 3.21
N ALA A 82 3.84 6.63 2.74
CA ALA A 82 4.24 6.18 1.41
C ALA A 82 4.08 4.66 1.25
N ILE A 83 4.50 3.88 2.25
CA ILE A 83 4.37 2.42 2.24
C ILE A 83 2.89 2.02 2.21
N LYS A 84 2.06 2.58 3.08
CA LYS A 84 0.62 2.26 3.12
C LYS A 84 -0.12 2.65 1.84
N ILE A 85 0.27 3.75 1.18
CA ILE A 85 -0.26 4.12 -0.14
C ILE A 85 0.14 3.08 -1.19
N ALA A 86 1.40 2.64 -1.19
CA ALA A 86 1.89 1.63 -2.13
C ALA A 86 1.19 0.28 -1.93
N GLU A 87 1.03 -0.17 -0.67
CA GLU A 87 0.31 -1.39 -0.32
C GLU A 87 -1.15 -1.34 -0.77
N LYS A 88 -1.84 -0.22 -0.51
CA LYS A 88 -3.23 -0.03 -0.95
C LYS A 88 -3.34 -0.12 -2.47
N LYS A 89 -2.47 0.58 -3.21
CA LYS A 89 -2.44 0.51 -4.68
C LYS A 89 -2.14 -0.90 -5.19
N ALA A 90 -1.23 -1.62 -4.55
CA ALA A 90 -0.90 -2.99 -4.92
C ALA A 90 -2.09 -3.93 -4.69
N ALA A 91 -2.82 -3.77 -3.58
CA ALA A 91 -4.03 -4.54 -3.29
C ALA A 91 -5.14 -4.25 -4.30
N GLU A 92 -5.40 -2.99 -4.62
CA GLU A 92 -6.38 -2.56 -5.64
C GLU A 92 -6.02 -3.13 -7.03
N LYS A 93 -4.76 -3.04 -7.43
CA LYS A 93 -4.28 -3.62 -8.69
C LYS A 93 -4.48 -5.13 -8.72
N LYS A 94 -4.12 -5.84 -7.65
CA LYS A 94 -4.28 -7.30 -7.55
C LYS A 94 -5.76 -7.71 -7.65
N ALA A 95 -6.66 -6.95 -7.04
CA ALA A 95 -8.10 -7.19 -7.16
C ALA A 95 -8.58 -7.00 -8.60
N ALA A 96 -8.21 -5.89 -9.25
CA ALA A 96 -8.56 -5.63 -10.64
C ALA A 96 -7.99 -6.68 -11.62
N ASP A 97 -6.74 -7.11 -11.42
CA ASP A 97 -6.09 -8.15 -12.22
C ASP A 97 -6.81 -9.50 -12.05
N ASN A 98 -7.27 -9.83 -10.84
CA ASN A 98 -8.04 -11.04 -10.58
C ASN A 98 -9.41 -11.00 -11.26
N GLU A 99 -10.12 -9.89 -11.20
CA GLU A 99 -11.40 -9.71 -11.91
C GLU A 99 -11.22 -9.81 -13.42
N ARG A 100 -10.17 -9.18 -13.96
CA ARG A 100 -9.82 -9.26 -15.38
C ARG A 100 -9.49 -10.70 -15.78
N ARG A 101 -8.72 -11.42 -14.97
CA ARG A 101 -8.38 -12.83 -15.22
C ARG A 101 -9.65 -13.69 -15.30
N LYS A 102 -10.60 -13.52 -14.37
CA LYS A 102 -11.87 -14.27 -14.40
C LYS A 102 -12.62 -14.08 -15.71
N LYS A 103 -12.79 -12.81 -16.15
CA LYS A 103 -13.44 -12.49 -17.42
C LYS A 103 -12.73 -13.10 -18.64
N LEU A 104 -11.40 -13.10 -18.63
CA LEU A 104 -10.61 -13.69 -19.71
C LEU A 104 -10.77 -15.21 -19.78
N VAL A 105 -10.79 -15.89 -18.62
CA VAL A 105 -11.03 -17.35 -18.57
C VAL A 105 -12.43 -17.69 -19.06
N GLU A 106 -13.45 -16.93 -18.65
CA GLU A 106 -14.83 -17.12 -19.13
C GLU A 106 -14.94 -16.90 -20.65
N ALA A 107 -14.31 -15.84 -21.17
CA ALA A 107 -14.31 -15.57 -22.61
C ALA A 107 -13.56 -16.65 -23.41
N LEU A 108 -12.47 -17.17 -22.86
CA LEU A 108 -11.69 -18.26 -23.47
C LEU A 108 -12.51 -19.55 -23.53
N ALA A 109 -13.18 -19.94 -22.44
CA ALA A 109 -14.07 -21.10 -22.43
C ALA A 109 -15.18 -20.97 -23.49
N ILE A 110 -15.82 -19.80 -23.60
CA ILE A 110 -16.85 -19.54 -24.64
C ILE A 110 -16.27 -19.65 -26.06
N GLN A 111 -15.02 -19.23 -26.27
CA GLN A 111 -14.36 -19.38 -27.57
C GLN A 111 -14.04 -20.84 -27.88
N GLU A 112 -13.54 -21.60 -26.91
CA GLU A 112 -13.27 -23.03 -27.05
C GLU A 112 -14.56 -23.80 -27.34
N ASP A 113 -15.66 -23.52 -26.64
CA ASP A 113 -16.97 -24.12 -26.89
C ASP A 113 -17.47 -23.84 -28.32
N LYS A 114 -17.30 -22.59 -28.79
CA LYS A 114 -17.66 -22.21 -30.17
C LYS A 114 -16.79 -22.91 -31.20
N ALA A 115 -15.49 -23.04 -30.93
CA ALA A 115 -14.57 -23.75 -31.82
C ALA A 115 -14.95 -25.22 -31.91
N LEU A 116 -15.22 -25.89 -30.77
CA LEU A 116 -15.71 -27.26 -30.72
C LEU A 116 -17.04 -27.42 -31.48
N ALA A 117 -17.98 -26.50 -31.28
CA ALA A 117 -19.27 -26.52 -31.99
C ALA A 117 -19.14 -26.26 -33.51
N SER A 118 -18.02 -25.69 -33.97
CA SER A 118 -17.76 -25.43 -35.39
C SER A 118 -17.05 -26.57 -36.11
N LEU A 119 -16.53 -27.56 -35.38
CA LEU A 119 -15.90 -28.74 -35.98
C LEU A 119 -16.93 -29.60 -36.72
N SER A 120 -16.47 -30.25 -37.79
CA SER A 120 -17.29 -31.24 -38.50
C SER A 120 -17.44 -32.53 -37.69
N ARG A 121 -18.48 -33.31 -38.00
CA ARG A 121 -18.74 -34.60 -37.33
C ARG A 121 -17.54 -35.56 -37.40
N GLU A 122 -16.84 -35.59 -38.53
CA GLU A 122 -15.69 -36.48 -38.74
C GLU A 122 -14.49 -36.07 -37.86
N GLU A 123 -14.25 -34.77 -37.69
CA GLU A 123 -13.18 -34.24 -36.84
C GLU A 123 -13.44 -34.52 -35.36
N ILE A 124 -14.69 -34.35 -34.92
CA ILE A 124 -15.11 -34.65 -33.53
C ILE A 124 -14.93 -36.14 -33.23
N LEU A 125 -15.38 -37.03 -34.14
CA LEU A 125 -15.24 -38.47 -33.97
C LEU A 125 -13.78 -38.92 -33.91
N LYS A 126 -12.91 -38.30 -34.73
CA LYS A 126 -11.48 -38.59 -34.72
C LYS A 126 -10.81 -38.20 -33.40
N GLN A 127 -11.14 -37.02 -32.87
CA GLN A 127 -10.61 -36.57 -31.57
C GLN A 127 -11.09 -37.45 -30.41
N LEU A 128 -12.35 -37.89 -30.42
CA LEU A 128 -12.86 -38.84 -29.41
C LEU A 128 -12.15 -40.18 -29.47
N GLN A 129 -11.90 -40.73 -30.67
CA GLN A 129 -11.13 -41.96 -30.82
C GLN A 129 -9.69 -41.83 -30.31
N GLU A 130 -9.04 -40.68 -30.48
CA GLU A 130 -7.68 -40.46 -29.95
C GLU A 130 -7.66 -40.45 -28.42
N ILE A 131 -8.71 -39.93 -27.77
CA ILE A 131 -8.86 -39.95 -26.31
C ILE A 131 -9.14 -41.37 -25.81
N ASP A 132 -10.12 -42.06 -26.41
CA ASP A 132 -10.52 -43.41 -26.00
C ASP A 132 -9.38 -44.45 -26.18
N ASN A 133 -8.46 -44.23 -27.12
CA ASN A 133 -7.28 -45.09 -27.33
C ASN A 133 -6.08 -44.74 -26.42
N ALA A 134 -6.05 -43.55 -25.80
CA ALA A 134 -4.96 -43.15 -24.91
C ALA A 134 -5.17 -43.62 -23.46
N ASP A 135 -6.43 -43.90 -23.08
CA ASP A 135 -6.82 -44.37 -21.75
C ASP A 135 -7.01 -45.91 -21.67
N GLY A 136 -6.75 -46.66 -22.76
CA GLY A 136 -6.83 -48.13 -22.85
C GLY A 136 -5.48 -48.81 -22.99
#